data_AF-I3Y8X2-F1
#
_entry.id   AF-I3Y8X2-F1
#
_cell.length_a   1.000
_cell.length_b   1.000
_cell.length_c   1.000
_cell.angle_alpha   90.00
_cell.angle_beta   90.00
_cell.angle_gamma   90.00
#
_symmetry.space_group_name_H-M   'P 1'
#
loop_
_entity.id
_entity.type
_entity.pdbx_description
1 polymer ?
#
loop_
_entity_poly.entity_id
_entity_poly.type
_entity_poly.pdbx_seq_one_letter_code
_entity_poly.pdbx_strand_id
1 'polypeptide(L)'
;MSRTSPEAVFVLAQAAMERGDWETFFACLDRSDLKPLASMGIPVGEDPGGAYSNVCLEHGVPVEALQRVRACAEAIQDSAQRMMSESVGAVSGAAPPEDLLQQSLRHRDLVKALDRAIAACLGFVTDLAAFTAKAERLKRATMGGGSVSSSLFVGESLVDVRVEGKKATGIRRMQNGWSEPIAFVQRRDQWSIKFLPKRR
;
A
#
# COMPACT_ATOMS: atom_id res chain seq x y z
N MET A 1 -6.30 4.79 24.53
CA MET A 1 -5.73 3.53 25.04
C MET A 1 -4.31 3.39 24.50
N SER A 2 -3.34 3.04 25.33
CA SER A 2 -1.95 2.86 24.91
C SER A 2 -1.75 1.51 24.21
N ARG A 3 -0.95 1.47 23.14
CA ARG A 3 -0.62 0.25 22.37
C ARG A 3 0.44 -0.60 23.10
N THR A 4 0.15 -0.96 24.34
CA THR A 4 1.10 -1.58 25.29
C THR A 4 1.16 -3.10 25.20
N SER A 5 0.19 -3.75 24.55
CA SER A 5 0.21 -5.20 24.26
C SER A 5 -0.37 -5.50 22.86
N PRO A 6 -0.14 -6.72 22.33
CA PRO A 6 -0.80 -7.21 21.10
C PRO A 6 -2.33 -7.13 21.16
N GLU A 7 -2.92 -7.52 22.29
CA GLU A 7 -4.37 -7.48 22.51
C GLU A 7 -4.88 -6.04 22.52
N ALA A 8 -4.16 -5.13 23.19
CA ALA A 8 -4.54 -3.72 23.25
C ALA A 8 -4.55 -3.05 21.86
N VAL A 9 -3.55 -3.35 21.02
CA VAL A 9 -3.52 -2.82 19.64
C VAL A 9 -4.58 -3.48 18.75
N PHE A 10 -4.86 -4.77 18.95
CA PHE A 10 -5.95 -5.46 18.24
C PHE A 10 -7.32 -4.85 18.56
N VAL A 11 -7.64 -4.68 19.86
CA VAL A 11 -8.90 -4.07 20.31
C VAL A 11 -9.01 -2.63 19.81
N LEU A 12 -7.91 -1.87 19.81
CA LEU A 12 -7.88 -0.52 19.27
C LEU A 12 -8.20 -0.50 17.76
N ALA A 13 -7.57 -1.38 16.98
CA ALA A 13 -7.81 -1.51 15.54
C ALA A 13 -9.24 -1.93 15.24
N GLN A 14 -9.78 -2.91 15.97
CA GLN A 14 -11.17 -3.34 15.86
C GLN A 14 -12.14 -2.19 16.14
N ALA A 15 -11.99 -1.51 17.28
CA ALA A 15 -12.88 -0.41 17.64
C ALA A 15 -12.78 0.77 16.64
N ALA A 16 -11.62 0.98 16.04
CA ALA A 16 -11.44 1.97 14.97
C ALA A 16 -12.19 1.57 13.70
N MET A 17 -12.06 0.31 13.27
CA MET A 17 -12.79 -0.22 12.11
C MET A 17 -14.31 -0.17 12.29
N GLU A 18 -14.81 -0.53 13.47
CA GLU A 18 -16.25 -0.47 13.81
C GLU A 18 -16.82 0.95 13.71
N ARG A 19 -16.02 1.98 14.00
CA ARG A 19 -16.42 3.39 13.88
C ARG A 19 -16.09 4.03 12.52
N GLY A 20 -15.43 3.31 11.62
CA GLY A 20 -14.92 3.87 10.36
C GLY A 20 -13.78 4.89 10.55
N ASP A 21 -13.04 4.79 11.65
CA ASP A 21 -11.90 5.65 12.00
C ASP A 21 -10.61 5.13 11.35
N TRP A 22 -10.39 5.55 10.10
CA TRP A 22 -9.27 5.09 9.28
C TRP A 22 -7.90 5.51 9.84
N GLU A 23 -7.76 6.70 10.42
CA GLU A 23 -6.50 7.17 11.01
C GLU A 23 -6.09 6.28 12.18
N THR A 24 -7.00 6.04 13.12
CA THR A 24 -6.69 5.19 14.28
C THR A 24 -6.38 3.76 13.82
N PHE A 25 -7.12 3.25 12.84
CA PHE A 25 -6.84 1.93 12.26
C PHE A 25 -5.45 1.85 11.62
N PHE A 26 -5.12 2.77 10.70
CA PHE A 26 -3.83 2.77 10.02
C PHE A 26 -2.67 3.06 10.96
N ALA A 27 -2.90 3.84 12.02
CA ALA A 27 -1.92 4.05 13.08
C ALA A 27 -1.57 2.75 13.82
N CYS A 28 -2.47 1.76 13.87
CA CYS A 28 -2.22 0.47 14.49
C CYS A 28 -1.32 -0.46 13.67
N LEU A 29 -1.04 -0.16 12.40
CA LEU A 29 -0.26 -1.04 11.51
C LEU A 29 1.25 -0.75 11.60
N ASP A 30 2.07 -1.79 11.38
CA ASP A 30 3.52 -1.59 11.22
C ASP A 30 3.82 -0.81 9.94
N ARG A 31 4.83 0.05 10.02
CA ARG A 31 5.25 0.91 8.91
C ARG A 31 5.59 0.12 7.65
N SER A 32 6.06 -1.13 7.74
CA SER A 32 6.36 -1.94 6.55
C SER A 32 5.12 -2.24 5.73
N ASP A 33 3.99 -2.46 6.39
CA ASP A 33 2.74 -2.87 5.75
C ASP A 33 1.89 -1.67 5.37
N LEU A 34 2.08 -0.55 6.08
CA LEU A 34 1.45 0.71 5.75
C LEU A 34 2.01 1.31 4.46
N LYS A 35 3.30 1.10 4.14
CA LYS A 35 3.93 1.64 2.93
C LYS A 35 3.26 1.19 1.62
N PRO A 36 3.01 -0.11 1.38
CA PRO A 36 2.26 -0.57 0.20
C PRO A 36 0.83 0.01 0.10
N LEU A 37 0.16 0.21 1.25
CA LEU A 37 -1.17 0.82 1.26
C LEU A 37 -1.08 2.31 0.90
N ALA A 38 -0.11 3.01 1.48
CA ALA A 38 0.17 4.40 1.20
C ALA A 38 0.57 4.64 -0.27
N SER A 39 1.31 3.73 -0.92
CA SER A 39 1.68 3.90 -2.33
C SER A 39 0.47 4.01 -3.26
N MET A 40 -0.69 3.45 -2.87
CA MET A 40 -1.94 3.60 -3.65
C MET A 40 -2.49 5.03 -3.62
N GLY A 41 -2.06 5.85 -2.66
CA GLY A 41 -2.39 7.27 -2.57
C GLY A 41 -1.44 8.18 -3.35
N ILE A 42 -0.40 7.64 -3.99
CA ILE A 42 0.50 8.41 -4.85
C ILE A 42 -0.10 8.47 -6.26
N PRO A 43 -0.30 9.68 -6.83
CA PRO A 43 -0.93 9.82 -8.14
C PRO A 43 -0.04 9.28 -9.26
N VAL A 44 -0.44 8.17 -9.87
CA VAL A 44 0.19 7.64 -11.09
C VAL A 44 -0.67 8.07 -12.27
N GLY A 45 -0.20 9.06 -13.03
CA GLY A 45 -0.90 9.58 -14.20
C GLY A 45 -2.04 10.56 -13.89
N GLU A 46 -2.16 11.04 -12.66
CA GLU A 46 -3.05 12.16 -12.34
C GLU A 46 -2.34 13.50 -12.62
N ASP A 47 -3.12 14.53 -12.97
CA ASP A 47 -2.59 15.89 -13.10
C ASP A 47 -2.13 16.47 -11.75
N PRO A 48 -1.18 17.43 -11.75
CA PRO A 48 -0.65 18.07 -10.53
C PRO A 48 -1.69 18.79 -9.66
N GLY A 49 -2.85 19.15 -10.23
CA GLY A 49 -3.99 19.73 -9.48
C GLY A 49 -5.04 18.71 -9.04
N GLY A 50 -4.79 17.42 -9.29
CA GLY A 50 -5.68 16.32 -8.96
C GLY A 50 -5.84 16.09 -7.46
N ALA A 51 -6.87 15.32 -7.10
CA ALA A 51 -7.24 15.11 -5.70
C ALA A 51 -6.15 14.36 -4.93
N TYR A 52 -5.49 13.36 -5.51
CA TYR A 52 -4.39 12.66 -4.83
C TYR A 52 -3.12 13.50 -4.77
N SER A 53 -2.84 14.29 -5.82
CA SER A 53 -1.76 15.29 -5.80
C SER A 53 -1.93 16.26 -4.62
N ASN A 54 -3.13 16.80 -4.42
CA ASN A 54 -3.43 17.69 -3.30
C ASN A 54 -3.21 17.02 -1.94
N VAL A 55 -3.67 15.76 -1.77
CA VAL A 55 -3.43 14.98 -0.54
C VAL A 55 -1.93 14.80 -0.28
N CYS A 56 -1.13 14.54 -1.31
CA CYS A 56 0.33 14.43 -1.19
C CYS A 56 0.97 15.75 -0.74
N LEU A 57 0.58 16.88 -1.34
CA LEU A 57 1.11 18.21 -1.00
C LEU A 57 0.81 18.59 0.44
N GLU A 58 -0.43 18.38 0.90
CA GLU A 58 -0.83 18.61 2.30
C GLU A 58 -0.01 17.79 3.30
N HIS A 59 0.52 16.64 2.88
CA HIS A 59 1.32 15.74 3.72
C HIS A 59 2.82 15.91 3.50
N GLY A 60 3.23 17.02 2.89
CA GLY A 60 4.63 17.44 2.78
C GLY A 60 5.39 16.85 1.60
N VAL A 61 4.73 16.17 0.68
CA VAL A 61 5.40 15.71 -0.56
C VAL A 61 5.65 16.94 -1.45
N PRO A 62 6.90 17.19 -1.88
CA PRO A 62 7.19 18.34 -2.73
C PRO A 62 6.67 18.13 -4.15
N VAL A 63 6.26 19.22 -4.81
CA VAL A 63 5.71 19.22 -6.18
C VAL A 63 6.67 18.52 -7.15
N GLU A 64 7.97 18.75 -7.00
CA GLU A 64 9.01 18.17 -7.86
C GLU A 64 9.06 16.64 -7.73
N ALA A 65 8.72 16.08 -6.57
CA ALA A 65 8.64 14.64 -6.40
C ALA A 65 7.41 14.06 -7.13
N LEU A 66 6.27 14.75 -7.09
CA LEU A 66 5.07 14.35 -7.84
C LEU A 66 5.29 14.46 -9.35
N GLN A 67 5.96 15.51 -9.82
CA GLN A 67 6.35 15.66 -11.22
C GLN A 67 7.24 14.51 -11.71
N ARG A 68 8.16 14.01 -10.87
CA ARG A 68 8.97 12.82 -11.20
C ARG A 68 8.12 11.56 -11.35
N VAL A 69 7.14 11.34 -10.47
CA VAL A 69 6.21 10.20 -10.58
C VAL A 69 5.44 10.28 -11.90
N ARG A 70 4.90 11.47 -12.23
CA ARG A 70 4.20 11.71 -13.50
C ARG A 70 5.09 11.41 -14.71
N ALA A 71 6.30 11.98 -14.76
CA ALA A 71 7.22 11.75 -15.87
C ALA A 71 7.59 10.26 -16.05
N CYS A 72 7.76 9.52 -14.95
CA CYS A 72 7.98 8.08 -15.02
C CYS A 72 6.74 7.33 -15.54
N ALA A 73 5.53 7.71 -15.13
CA ALA A 73 4.29 7.11 -15.60
C ALA A 73 4.08 7.34 -17.11
N GLU A 74 4.29 8.57 -17.58
CA GLU A 74 4.22 8.93 -19.01
C GLU A 74 5.24 8.12 -19.83
N ALA A 75 6.49 8.00 -19.35
CA ALA A 75 7.51 7.20 -20.04
C ALA A 75 7.15 5.70 -20.13
N ILE A 76 6.50 5.14 -19.10
CA ILE A 76 6.00 3.75 -19.11
C ILE A 76 4.88 3.60 -20.14
N GLN A 77 3.95 4.55 -20.19
CA GLN A 77 2.86 4.55 -21.16
C GLN A 77 3.39 4.63 -22.60
N ASP A 78 4.32 5.55 -22.88
CA ASP A 78 4.99 5.69 -24.18
C ASP A 78 5.76 4.43 -24.57
N SER A 79 6.40 3.78 -23.59
CA SER A 79 7.09 2.50 -23.80
C SER A 79 6.09 1.38 -24.14
N ALA A 80 4.97 1.28 -23.43
CA ALA A 80 3.96 0.26 -23.67
C ALA A 80 3.29 0.45 -25.04
N GLN A 81 3.00 1.69 -25.43
CA GLN A 81 2.39 2.00 -26.72
C GLN A 81 3.30 1.64 -27.90
N ARG A 82 4.62 1.87 -27.78
CA ARG A 82 5.60 1.44 -28.80
C ARG A 82 5.66 -0.08 -28.93
N MET A 83 5.75 -0.80 -27.80
CA MET A 83 5.78 -2.26 -27.79
C MET A 83 4.51 -2.88 -28.40
N MET A 84 3.33 -2.31 -28.13
CA MET A 84 2.07 -2.76 -28.75
C MET A 84 2.02 -2.49 -30.26
N SER A 85 2.53 -1.34 -30.71
CA SER A 85 2.50 -0.95 -32.13
C SER A 85 3.46 -1.80 -32.99
N GLU A 86 4.61 -2.17 -32.44
CA GLU A 86 5.62 -2.98 -33.13
C GLU A 86 5.30 -4.49 -33.10
N SER A 87 4.51 -4.94 -32.12
CA SER A 87 4.06 -6.34 -31.99
C SER A 87 3.08 -6.80 -33.09
N VAL A 88 2.45 -5.89 -33.83
CA VAL A 88 1.42 -6.23 -34.84
C VAL A 88 2.04 -6.82 -36.13
N GLY A 89 3.38 -6.77 -36.28
CA GLY A 89 4.10 -7.26 -37.46
C GLY A 89 4.88 -8.57 -37.31
N ALA A 90 4.93 -9.18 -36.12
CA ALA A 90 5.81 -10.32 -35.84
C ALA A 90 5.15 -11.69 -36.15
N VAL A 91 5.72 -12.42 -37.12
CA VAL A 91 5.31 -13.78 -37.50
C VAL A 91 5.65 -14.77 -36.38
N SER A 92 4.67 -15.60 -35.99
CA SER A 92 4.76 -16.58 -34.90
C SER A 92 5.74 -17.72 -35.24
N GLY A 93 6.76 -17.94 -34.40
CA GLY A 93 7.60 -19.15 -34.42
C GLY A 93 9.11 -18.98 -34.27
N ALA A 94 9.65 -17.76 -34.38
CA ALA A 94 11.08 -17.48 -34.16
C ALA A 94 11.35 -16.99 -32.73
N ALA A 95 12.58 -17.21 -32.23
CA ALA A 95 13.02 -16.57 -30.98
C ALA A 95 12.78 -15.05 -31.06
N PRO A 96 12.32 -14.39 -29.98
CA PRO A 96 12.07 -12.96 -30.00
C PRO A 96 13.34 -12.24 -30.45
N PRO A 97 13.26 -11.35 -31.46
CA PRO A 97 14.40 -10.56 -31.89
C PRO A 97 15.10 -9.92 -30.70
N GLU A 98 16.43 -9.81 -30.74
CA GLU A 98 17.24 -9.17 -29.69
C GLU A 98 16.68 -7.78 -29.29
N ASP A 99 16.09 -7.09 -30.26
CA ASP A 99 15.37 -5.82 -30.08
C ASP A 99 14.18 -5.92 -29.10
N LEU A 100 13.38 -6.98 -29.13
CA LEU A 100 12.26 -7.18 -28.19
C LEU A 100 12.75 -7.41 -26.77
N LEU A 101 13.86 -8.15 -26.61
CA LEU A 101 14.48 -8.35 -25.30
C LEU A 101 15.01 -7.03 -24.74
N GLN A 102 15.71 -6.23 -25.56
CA GLN A 102 16.21 -4.91 -25.16
C GLN A 102 15.06 -3.94 -24.80
N GLN A 103 13.96 -3.95 -25.55
CA GLN A 103 12.77 -3.16 -25.24
C GLN A 103 12.13 -3.57 -23.91
N SER A 104 11.99 -4.88 -23.67
CA SER A 104 11.46 -5.41 -22.41
C SER A 104 12.33 -5.02 -21.21
N LEU A 105 13.66 -5.09 -21.35
CA LEU A 105 14.60 -4.66 -20.32
C LEU A 105 14.48 -3.15 -20.03
N ARG A 106 14.40 -2.31 -21.06
CA ARG A 106 14.17 -0.87 -20.92
C ARG A 106 12.85 -0.57 -20.22
N HIS A 107 11.77 -1.24 -20.62
CA HIS A 107 10.45 -1.09 -19.99
C HIS A 107 10.49 -1.45 -18.49
N ARG A 108 11.13 -2.57 -18.15
CA ARG A 108 11.33 -2.99 -16.77
C ARG A 108 12.09 -1.96 -15.95
N ASP A 109 13.11 -1.32 -16.54
CA ASP A 109 13.89 -0.31 -15.83
C ASP A 109 13.11 0.99 -15.61
N LEU A 110 12.16 1.33 -16.49
CA LEU A 110 11.19 2.41 -16.29
C LEU A 110 10.22 2.09 -15.13
N VAL A 111 9.69 0.86 -15.07
CA VAL A 111 8.85 0.42 -13.92
C VAL A 111 9.60 0.56 -12.61
N LYS A 112 10.86 0.10 -12.55
CA LYS A 112 11.72 0.29 -11.36
C LYS A 112 11.97 1.76 -11.04
N ALA A 113 12.05 2.64 -12.04
CA ALA A 113 12.20 4.07 -11.83
C ALA A 113 10.94 4.68 -11.20
N LEU A 114 9.75 4.28 -11.67
CA LEU A 114 8.48 4.66 -11.07
C LEU A 114 8.40 4.19 -9.61
N ASP A 115 8.73 2.94 -9.32
CA ASP A 115 8.73 2.39 -7.95
C ASP A 115 9.64 3.22 -7.02
N ARG A 116 10.82 3.61 -7.50
CA ARG A 116 11.74 4.48 -6.75
C ARG A 116 11.18 5.88 -6.56
N ALA A 117 10.51 6.45 -7.56
CA ALA A 117 9.88 7.76 -7.46
C ALA A 117 8.73 7.75 -6.41
N ILE A 118 7.87 6.73 -6.44
CA ILE A 118 6.81 6.51 -5.44
C ILE A 118 7.42 6.37 -4.04
N ALA A 119 8.45 5.54 -3.89
CA ALA A 119 9.13 5.35 -2.62
C ALA A 119 9.76 6.65 -2.09
N ALA A 120 10.29 7.50 -2.98
CA ALA A 120 10.80 8.81 -2.62
C ALA A 120 9.69 9.75 -2.11
N CYS A 121 8.52 9.80 -2.77
CA CYS A 121 7.35 10.53 -2.28
C CYS A 121 6.96 10.09 -0.87
N LEU A 122 6.84 8.78 -0.63
CA LEU A 122 6.55 8.22 0.70
C LEU A 122 7.64 8.53 1.75
N GLY A 123 8.85 8.86 1.32
CA GLY A 123 9.94 9.32 2.19
C GLY A 123 9.70 10.72 2.76
N PHE A 124 8.95 11.58 2.07
CA PHE A 124 8.59 12.93 2.53
C PHE A 124 7.37 12.96 3.45
N VAL A 125 6.50 11.94 3.38
CA VAL A 125 5.28 11.87 4.18
C VAL A 125 5.60 11.79 5.68
N THR A 126 5.24 12.85 6.40
CA THR A 126 5.52 13.04 7.84
C THR A 126 4.71 12.09 8.72
N ASP A 127 3.42 11.95 8.43
CA ASP A 127 2.50 11.01 9.06
C ASP A 127 1.92 10.05 8.01
N LEU A 128 2.48 8.85 7.96
CA LEU A 128 2.08 7.83 6.99
C LEU A 128 0.68 7.29 7.28
N ALA A 129 0.24 7.27 8.54
CA ALA A 129 -1.07 6.75 8.92
C ALA A 129 -2.16 7.73 8.52
N ALA A 130 -1.99 9.01 8.82
CA ALA A 130 -2.90 10.07 8.39
C ALA A 130 -2.99 10.16 6.86
N PHE A 131 -1.84 10.08 6.17
CA PHE A 131 -1.79 10.06 4.71
C PHE A 131 -2.60 8.89 4.14
N THR A 132 -2.36 7.68 4.64
CA THR A 132 -3.06 6.47 4.15
C THR A 132 -4.55 6.56 4.43
N ALA A 133 -4.96 7.09 5.58
CA ALA A 133 -6.37 7.31 5.92
C ALA A 133 -7.05 8.29 4.95
N LYS A 134 -6.38 9.41 4.62
CA LYS A 134 -6.93 10.40 3.69
C LYS A 134 -7.03 9.85 2.27
N ALA A 135 -6.00 9.14 1.80
CA ALA A 135 -6.03 8.46 0.51
C ALA A 135 -7.13 7.38 0.43
N GLU A 136 -7.31 6.58 1.49
CA GLU A 136 -8.35 5.55 1.57
C GLU A 136 -9.76 6.15 1.51
N ARG A 137 -10.00 7.28 2.19
CA ARG A 137 -11.28 8.00 2.10
C ARG A 137 -11.53 8.53 0.70
N LEU A 138 -10.52 9.15 0.09
CA LEU A 138 -10.63 9.67 -1.27
C LEU A 138 -10.99 8.54 -2.25
N LYS A 139 -10.27 7.41 -2.16
CA LYS A 139 -10.53 6.23 -2.99
C LYS A 139 -11.95 5.70 -2.84
N ARG A 140 -12.46 5.58 -1.61
CA ARG A 140 -13.83 5.15 -1.35
C ARG A 140 -14.86 6.10 -1.93
N ALA A 141 -14.62 7.40 -1.82
CA ALA A 141 -15.51 8.43 -2.35
C ALA A 141 -15.55 8.44 -3.88
N THR A 142 -14.42 8.15 -4.56
CA THR A 142 -14.34 8.24 -6.03
C THR A 142 -14.57 6.92 -6.75
N MET A 143 -14.23 5.78 -6.14
CA MET A 143 -14.27 4.46 -6.80
C MET A 143 -15.28 3.48 -6.19
N GLY A 144 -16.03 3.89 -5.16
CA GLY A 144 -17.02 3.03 -4.49
C GLY A 144 -16.41 1.89 -3.66
N GLY A 145 -15.09 1.91 -3.44
CA GLY A 145 -14.36 0.84 -2.73
C GLY A 145 -13.02 1.31 -2.15
N GLY A 146 -12.48 0.52 -1.23
CA GLY A 146 -11.26 0.82 -0.50
C GLY A 146 -10.12 -0.15 -0.78
N SER A 147 -8.93 0.13 -0.26
CA SER A 147 -7.78 -0.79 -0.29
C SER A 147 -7.86 -1.83 0.83
N VAL A 148 -8.63 -1.53 1.89
CA VAL A 148 -8.87 -2.41 3.02
C VAL A 148 -10.36 -2.74 3.08
N SER A 149 -10.75 -3.96 3.48
CA SER A 149 -12.18 -4.25 3.70
C SER A 149 -12.71 -3.45 4.88
N SER A 150 -13.89 -2.83 4.77
CA SER A 150 -14.57 -2.19 5.91
C SER A 150 -15.04 -3.19 6.97
N SER A 151 -15.09 -4.48 6.64
CA SER A 151 -15.42 -5.54 7.60
C SER A 151 -14.18 -6.13 8.29
N LEU A 152 -12.97 -5.67 7.97
CA LEU A 152 -11.75 -6.21 8.57
C LEU A 152 -11.74 -5.93 10.08
N PHE A 153 -11.47 -6.95 10.90
CA PHE A 153 -11.49 -6.89 12.37
C PHE A 153 -12.88 -6.72 13.00
N VAL A 154 -13.92 -6.38 12.24
CA VAL A 154 -15.27 -6.14 12.77
C VAL A 154 -15.89 -7.45 13.24
N GLY A 155 -16.22 -7.52 14.54
CA GLY A 155 -16.80 -8.71 15.15
C GLY A 155 -15.85 -9.93 15.22
N GLU A 156 -14.56 -9.74 14.97
CA GLU A 156 -13.53 -10.77 15.09
C GLU A 156 -13.01 -10.89 16.54
N SER A 157 -12.33 -11.99 16.85
CA SER A 157 -11.63 -12.16 18.15
C SER A 157 -10.18 -12.55 17.94
N LEU A 158 -9.32 -12.17 18.89
CA LEU A 158 -7.92 -12.57 18.94
C LEU A 158 -7.75 -13.68 19.98
N VAL A 159 -7.19 -14.81 19.57
CA VAL A 159 -6.92 -15.97 20.44
C VAL A 159 -5.49 -16.49 20.23
N ASP A 160 -5.05 -17.36 21.14
CA ASP A 160 -3.75 -18.05 21.07
C ASP A 160 -2.54 -17.11 20.91
N VAL A 161 -2.57 -15.95 21.60
CA VAL A 161 -1.49 -14.97 21.54
C VAL A 161 -0.24 -15.51 22.23
N ARG A 162 0.88 -15.50 21.51
CA ARG A 162 2.21 -15.88 22.00
C ARG A 162 3.17 -14.74 21.79
N VAL A 163 3.79 -14.27 22.88
CA VAL A 163 4.74 -13.16 22.86
C VAL A 163 6.16 -13.70 23.01
N GLU A 164 7.02 -13.33 22.07
CA GLU A 164 8.43 -13.70 22.02
C GLU A 164 9.28 -12.43 21.88
N GLY A 165 9.65 -11.84 23.02
CA GLY A 165 10.38 -10.58 23.08
C GLY A 165 9.59 -9.43 22.43
N LYS A 166 10.12 -8.87 21.33
CA LYS A 166 9.53 -7.73 20.60
C LYS A 166 8.60 -8.16 19.45
N LYS A 167 8.20 -9.43 19.41
CA LYS A 167 7.30 -9.98 18.40
C LYS A 167 6.20 -10.77 19.11
N ALA A 168 5.03 -10.85 18.49
CA ALA A 168 3.99 -11.75 18.92
C ALA A 168 3.26 -12.33 17.71
N THR A 169 2.69 -13.52 17.89
CA THR A 169 1.76 -14.13 16.94
C THR A 169 0.46 -14.43 17.65
N GLY A 170 -0.63 -14.50 16.89
CA GLY A 170 -1.93 -14.91 17.39
C GLY A 170 -2.81 -15.37 16.24
N ILE A 171 -4.03 -15.76 16.57
CA ILE A 171 -5.02 -16.21 15.60
C ILE A 171 -6.22 -15.26 15.66
N ARG A 172 -6.56 -14.68 14.51
CA ARG A 172 -7.84 -13.98 14.30
C ARG A 172 -8.91 -15.00 14.02
N ARG A 173 -10.00 -14.98 14.77
CA ARG A 173 -11.18 -15.79 14.51
C ARG A 173 -12.32 -14.89 14.05
N MET A 174 -12.81 -15.16 12.85
CA MET A 174 -13.91 -14.48 12.18
C MET A 174 -15.26 -15.06 12.63
N GLN A 175 -16.34 -14.30 12.47
CA GLN A 175 -17.69 -14.73 12.87
C GLN A 175 -18.20 -15.96 12.10
N ASN A 176 -17.74 -16.14 10.87
CA ASN A 176 -18.06 -17.31 10.03
C ASN A 176 -17.27 -18.58 10.42
N GLY A 177 -16.54 -18.55 11.54
CA GLY A 177 -15.71 -19.66 12.01
C GLY A 177 -14.33 -19.79 11.35
N TRP A 178 -14.03 -18.96 10.34
CA TRP A 178 -12.70 -18.94 9.73
C TRP A 178 -11.66 -18.35 10.67
N SER A 179 -10.43 -18.82 10.52
CA SER A 179 -9.31 -18.32 11.31
C SER A 179 -8.11 -17.99 10.44
N GLU A 180 -7.48 -16.85 10.71
CA GLU A 180 -6.27 -16.41 10.03
C GLU A 180 -5.16 -16.08 11.04
N PRO A 181 -3.91 -16.45 10.77
CA PRO A 181 -2.81 -16.03 11.62
C PRO A 181 -2.59 -14.51 11.50
N ILE A 182 -2.20 -13.88 12.60
CA ILE A 182 -1.81 -12.48 12.68
C ILE A 182 -0.48 -12.36 13.42
N ALA A 183 0.31 -11.37 13.06
CA ALA A 183 1.54 -11.04 13.76
C ALA A 183 1.49 -9.62 14.33
N PHE A 184 2.32 -9.41 15.33
CA PHE A 184 2.54 -8.11 15.95
C PHE A 184 4.03 -7.90 16.15
N VAL A 185 4.43 -6.64 16.10
CA VAL A 185 5.81 -6.22 16.35
C VAL A 185 5.82 -5.04 17.30
N GLN A 186 6.80 -4.99 18.19
CA GLN A 186 6.99 -3.88 19.12
C GLN A 186 8.16 -3.02 18.67
N ARG A 187 7.93 -1.71 18.51
CA ARG A 187 8.97 -0.71 18.25
C ARG A 187 8.75 0.48 19.16
N ARG A 188 9.83 0.98 19.79
CA ARG A 188 9.76 2.13 20.72
C ARG A 188 8.64 1.93 21.76
N ASP A 189 8.58 0.72 22.31
CA ASP A 189 7.61 0.27 23.32
C ASP A 189 6.13 0.31 22.91
N GLN A 190 5.84 0.49 21.61
CA GLN A 190 4.50 0.42 21.05
C GLN A 190 4.34 -0.81 20.16
N TRP A 191 3.27 -1.56 20.37
CA TRP A 191 2.87 -2.67 19.53
C TRP A 191 2.16 -2.19 18.27
N SER A 192 2.37 -2.91 17.18
CA SER A 192 1.72 -2.67 15.89
C SER A 192 1.37 -4.00 15.23
N ILE A 193 0.24 -4.01 14.52
CA ILE A 193 -0.24 -5.15 13.74
C ILE A 193 0.63 -5.29 12.49
N LYS A 194 1.03 -6.52 12.21
CA LYS A 194 1.70 -6.90 10.97
C LYS A 194 0.83 -7.88 10.21
N PHE A 195 0.43 -7.51 8.99
CA PHE A 195 -0.23 -8.43 8.09
C PHE A 195 0.76 -9.51 7.67
N LEU A 196 0.41 -10.76 7.96
CA LEU A 196 1.20 -11.88 7.47
C LEU A 196 1.00 -11.98 5.96
N PRO A 197 2.07 -12.17 5.17
CA PRO A 197 1.90 -12.46 3.76
C PRO A 197 1.02 -13.70 3.63
N LYS A 198 0.00 -13.63 2.76
CA LYS A 198 -0.80 -14.81 2.43
C LYS A 198 0.17 -15.92 1.99
N ARG A 199 0.16 -17.06 2.67
CA ARG A 199 0.90 -18.25 2.21
C ARG A 199 0.38 -18.54 0.80
N ARG A 200 1.28 -18.45 -0.18
CA ARG A 200 1.01 -18.83 -1.57
C ARG A 200 0.81 -20.33 -1.67
#